data_AF-A0A5E4FTP7-F1
#
_entry.id   AF-A0A5E4FTP7-F1
#
_cell.length_a   1.000
_cell.length_b   1.000
_cell.length_c   1.000
_cell.angle_alpha   90.00
_cell.angle_beta   90.00
_cell.angle_gamma   90.00
#
_symmetry.space_group_name_H-M   'P 1'
#
loop_
_entity.id
_entity.type
_entity.pdbx_description
1 polymer ?
#
loop_
_entity_poly.entity_id
_entity_poly.type
_entity_poly.pdbx_seq_one_letter_code
_entity_poly.pdbx_strand_id
1 'polypeptide(L)'
;MDGLLNVTSEGEVKLLTDEAEGVKFGITDGVDVAVDDTIYFTDASYKYNLTDTILDILEGQSHSRFLSATQQPNRPKCWSVTYTLLMEWWFQPTKVT
;
A
#
# COMPACT_ATOMS: atom_id res chain seq x y z
N MET A 1 -11.28 0.16 5.48
CA MET A 1 -10.01 -0.17 6.16
C MET A 1 -9.41 1.14 6.63
N ASP A 2 -8.69 1.14 7.76
CA ASP A 2 -8.26 2.37 8.44
C ASP A 2 -6.88 2.88 8.00
N GLY A 3 -6.23 2.25 7.01
CA GLY A 3 -4.96 2.69 6.44
C GLY A 3 -3.73 2.21 7.22
N LEU A 4 -2.67 3.03 7.27
CA LEU A 4 -1.43 2.71 7.96
C LEU A 4 -1.54 3.10 9.44
N LEU A 5 -1.39 2.10 10.32
CA LEU A 5 -1.52 2.25 11.77
C LEU A 5 -0.18 2.01 12.46
N ASN A 6 0.12 2.78 13.49
CA ASN A 6 1.20 2.52 14.43
C ASN A 6 0.61 1.92 15.70
N VAL A 7 1.13 0.76 16.12
CA VAL A 7 0.67 0.04 17.31
C VAL A 7 1.85 -0.14 18.25
N THR A 8 1.71 0.33 19.50
CA THR A 8 2.77 0.20 20.51
C THR A 8 2.68 -1.15 21.25
N SER A 9 3.74 -1.53 21.97
CA SER A 9 3.75 -2.71 22.83
C SER A 9 2.68 -2.69 23.92
N GLU A 10 2.25 -1.50 24.33
CA GLU A 10 1.20 -1.27 25.32
C GLU A 10 -0.21 -1.35 24.72
N GLY A 11 -0.32 -1.49 23.40
CA GLY A 11 -1.60 -1.57 22.68
C GLY A 11 -2.17 -0.21 22.28
N GLU A 12 -1.41 0.89 22.36
CA GLU A 12 -1.85 2.17 21.81
C GLU A 12 -1.87 2.09 20.28
N VAL A 13 -3.02 2.41 19.66
CA VAL A 13 -3.18 2.44 18.21
C VAL A 13 -3.30 3.88 17.73
N LYS A 14 -2.44 4.27 16.80
CA LYS A 14 -2.40 5.61 16.22
C LYS A 14 -2.44 5.56 14.70
N LEU A 15 -3.36 6.33 14.12
CA LEU A 15 -3.42 6.52 12.66
C LEU A 15 -2.20 7.30 12.14
N LEU A 16 -1.42 6.68 11.26
CA LEU A 16 -0.35 7.35 10.53
C LEU A 16 -0.92 8.04 9.29
N THR A 17 -1.58 7.31 8.41
CA THR A 17 -2.25 7.90 7.24
C THR A 17 -3.32 6.98 6.71
N ASP A 18 -4.38 7.55 6.15
CA ASP A 18 -5.49 6.83 5.51
C ASP A 18 -5.66 7.21 4.03
N GLU A 19 -4.76 8.03 3.50
CA GLU A 19 -4.71 8.44 2.09
C GLU A 19 -3.28 8.68 1.61
N ALA A 20 -3.12 8.64 0.29
CA ALA A 20 -1.93 9.13 -0.41
C ALA A 20 -2.38 9.95 -1.61
N GLU A 21 -1.73 11.10 -1.84
CA GLU A 21 -2.03 12.00 -2.96
C GLU A 21 -3.50 12.46 -2.99
N GLY A 22 -4.14 12.59 -1.83
CA GLY A 22 -5.56 12.95 -1.70
C GLY A 22 -6.56 11.83 -2.02
N VAL A 23 -6.06 10.61 -2.25
CA VAL A 23 -6.88 9.41 -2.52
C VAL A 23 -6.82 8.48 -1.32
N LYS A 24 -7.97 8.26 -0.68
CA LYS A 24 -8.15 7.31 0.42
C LYS A 24 -7.71 5.91 0.02
N PHE A 25 -7.17 5.16 0.97
CA PHE A 25 -6.87 3.75 0.75
C PHE A 25 -8.16 2.93 0.69
N GLY A 26 -8.18 1.89 -0.14
CA GLY A 26 -9.33 0.99 -0.25
C GLY A 26 -9.04 -0.35 0.40
N ILE A 27 -8.11 -1.11 -0.20
CA ILE A 27 -7.76 -2.48 0.20
C ILE A 27 -6.27 -2.55 0.49
N THR A 28 -5.87 -2.06 1.67
CA THR A 28 -4.49 -2.22 2.16
C THR A 28 -4.20 -3.67 2.51
N ASP A 29 -3.07 -4.21 2.05
CA ASP A 29 -2.73 -5.64 2.23
C ASP A 29 -1.40 -5.83 2.98
N GLY A 30 -0.28 -5.86 2.26
CA GLY A 30 1.04 -6.13 2.84
C GLY A 30 1.69 -4.89 3.43
N VAL A 31 2.43 -5.05 4.53
CA VAL A 31 3.32 -4.03 5.11
C VAL A 31 4.67 -4.65 5.45
N ASP A 32 5.76 -3.94 5.16
CA ASP A 32 7.13 -4.31 5.53
C ASP A 32 7.93 -3.07 5.95
N VAL A 33 8.96 -3.26 6.76
CA VAL A 33 9.80 -2.17 7.28
C VAL A 33 11.26 -2.44 6.92
N ALA A 34 11.84 -1.54 6.13
CA ALA A 34 13.24 -1.62 5.73
C ALA A 34 14.19 -1.18 6.87
N VAL A 35 15.47 -1.51 6.71
CA VAL A 35 16.54 -1.21 7.69
C VAL A 35 16.73 0.30 7.91
N ASP A 36 16.32 1.13 6.96
CA ASP A 36 16.37 2.59 7.03
C ASP A 36 15.07 3.23 7.58
N ASP A 37 14.22 2.43 8.23
CA ASP A 37 12.91 2.79 8.77
C ASP A 37 11.87 3.22 7.72
N THR A 38 12.10 2.90 6.45
CA THR A 38 11.08 3.07 5.40
C THR A 38 10.02 1.97 5.52
N ILE A 39 8.77 2.37 5.66
CA ILE A 39 7.61 1.48 5.68
C ILE A 39 7.09 1.33 4.25
N TYR A 40 7.08 0.12 3.73
CA TYR A 40 6.50 -0.21 2.43
C TYR A 40 5.16 -0.90 2.62
N PHE A 41 4.16 -0.53 1.83
CA PHE A 41 2.87 -1.19 1.88
C PHE A 41 2.13 -1.14 0.55
N THR A 42 1.18 -2.06 0.37
CA THR A 42 0.34 -2.14 -0.82
C THR A 42 -1.09 -1.70 -0.53
N ASP A 43 -1.69 -1.01 -1.50
CA ASP A 43 -3.13 -0.77 -1.58
C ASP A 43 -3.61 -1.45 -2.86
N ALA A 44 -4.20 -2.63 -2.72
CA ALA A 44 -4.57 -3.51 -3.83
C ALA A 44 -5.62 -2.88 -4.76
N SER A 45 -6.54 -2.09 -4.21
CA SER A 45 -7.48 -1.29 -4.97
C SER A 45 -7.89 -0.07 -4.17
N TYR A 46 -7.65 1.13 -4.69
CA TYR A 46 -8.21 2.37 -4.11
C TYR A 46 -9.64 2.67 -4.60
N LYS A 47 -10.11 1.95 -5.63
CA LYS A 47 -11.40 2.20 -6.29
C LYS A 47 -12.50 1.26 -5.79
N TYR A 48 -12.18 -0.02 -5.64
CA TYR A 48 -13.13 -1.05 -5.21
C TYR A 48 -12.84 -1.49 -3.78
N ASN A 49 -13.90 -1.88 -3.07
CA ASN A 49 -13.77 -2.51 -1.77
C ASN A 49 -13.64 -4.05 -1.92
N LEU A 50 -13.42 -4.75 -0.81
CA LEU A 50 -13.30 -6.22 -0.80
C LEU A 50 -14.52 -6.94 -1.39
N THR A 51 -15.74 -6.41 -1.21
CA THR A 51 -16.98 -6.98 -1.74
C THR A 51 -17.04 -6.85 -3.27
N ASP A 52 -16.49 -5.76 -3.80
CA ASP A 52 -16.54 -5.40 -5.22
C ASP A 52 -15.24 -5.73 -5.97
N THR A 53 -14.33 -6.51 -5.37
CA THR A 53 -13.02 -6.85 -5.96
C THR A 53 -13.15 -7.59 -7.29
N ILE A 54 -14.26 -8.31 -7.53
CA ILE A 54 -14.55 -8.91 -8.83
C ILE A 54 -14.65 -7.85 -9.94
N LEU A 55 -15.18 -6.65 -9.65
CA LEU A 55 -15.27 -5.58 -10.64
C LEU A 55 -13.89 -5.04 -11.02
N ASP A 56 -12.95 -5.00 -10.07
CA ASP A 56 -11.56 -4.62 -10.32
C ASP A 56 -10.89 -5.59 -11.31
N ILE A 57 -11.15 -6.89 -11.13
CA ILE A 57 -10.67 -7.94 -12.03
C ILE A 57 -11.30 -7.81 -13.42
N LEU A 58 -12.61 -7.55 -13.49
CA LEU A 58 -13.35 -7.46 -14.76
C LEU A 58 -13.02 -6.19 -15.56
N GLU A 59 -12.74 -5.08 -14.88
CA GLU A 59 -12.28 -3.85 -15.53
C GLU A 59 -10.89 -4.02 -16.15
N GLY A 60 -10.06 -4.93 -15.61
CA GLY A 60 -8.75 -5.27 -16.15
C GLY A 60 -7.73 -4.14 -16.06
N GLN A 61 -8.07 -3.05 -15.37
CA GLN A 61 -7.18 -1.94 -15.08
C GLN A 61 -6.71 -2.04 -13.63
N SER A 62 -5.40 -1.95 -13.41
CA SER A 62 -4.85 -2.00 -12.05
C SER A 62 -5.13 -0.68 -11.32
N HIS A 63 -6.00 -0.69 -10.31
CA HIS A 63 -6.16 0.39 -9.33
C HIS A 63 -5.27 0.18 -8.09
N SER A 64 -4.19 -0.56 -8.25
CA SER A 64 -3.28 -0.92 -7.16
C SER A 64 -2.16 0.12 -7.02
N ARG A 65 -1.68 0.31 -5.79
CA ARG A 65 -0.57 1.21 -5.47
C ARG A 65 0.44 0.49 -4.58
N PHE A 66 1.72 0.70 -4.87
CA PHE A 66 2.82 0.38 -3.95
C PHE A 66 3.32 1.69 -3.35
N LEU A 67 3.36 1.75 -2.03
CA LEU A 67 3.49 2.97 -1.26
C LEU A 67 4.68 2.86 -0.33
N SER A 68 5.38 3.98 -0.11
CA SER A 68 6.44 4.10 0.87
C SER A 68 6.19 5.25 1.83
N ALA A 69 6.50 5.03 3.09
CA ALA A 69 6.26 5.95 4.18
C ALA A 69 7.53 6.08 5.03
N THR A 70 8.08 7.29 5.12
CA THR A 70 9.24 7.58 5.97
C THR A 70 8.87 8.59 7.04
N GLN A 71 9.32 8.35 8.27
CA GLN A 71 9.15 9.31 9.36
C GLN A 71 10.36 10.25 9.38
N GLN A 72 10.18 11.47 8.86
CA GLN A 72 11.23 12.49 8.97
C GLN A 72 11.16 13.17 10.35
N PRO A 73 12.28 13.27 11.08
CA PRO A 73 12.33 14.09 12.29
C PRO A 73 12.03 15.54 11.91
N ASN A 74 10.95 16.11 12.45
CA ASN A 74 10.52 17.50 12.24
C ASN A 74 9.90 17.89 10.89
N ARG A 75 9.42 16.96 10.04
CA ARG A 75 8.51 17.33 8.95
C ARG A 75 7.08 16.83 9.20
N PRO A 76 6.05 17.58 8.76
CA PRO A 76 4.73 17.00 8.60
C PRO A 76 4.85 15.78 7.67
N LYS A 77 4.17 14.70 8.05
CA LYS A 77 4.09 13.41 7.34
C LYS A 77 4.12 13.62 5.82
N CYS A 78 5.29 13.49 5.21
CA CYS A 78 5.51 13.72 3.79
C CYS A 78 5.67 12.35 3.15
N TRP A 79 4.54 11.77 2.77
CA TRP A 79 4.47 10.46 2.13
C TRP A 79 4.92 10.61 0.68
N SER A 80 5.96 9.88 0.28
CA SER A 80 6.41 9.83 -1.11
C SER A 80 5.96 8.51 -1.69
N VAL A 81 5.12 8.58 -2.73
CA VAL A 81 4.69 7.41 -3.49
C VAL A 81 5.73 7.15 -4.57
N THR A 82 6.37 5.97 -4.54
CA THR A 82 7.18 5.50 -5.66
C THR A 82 6.44 4.34 -6.32
N TYR A 83 5.88 4.60 -7.50
CA TYR A 83 5.22 3.59 -8.31
C TYR A 83 6.25 2.56 -8.79
N THR A 84 6.08 1.30 -8.41
CA THR A 84 6.71 0.16 -9.10
C THR A 84 5.59 -0.75 -9.56
N LEU A 85 5.46 -0.92 -10.89
CA LEU A 85 4.49 -1.83 -11.48
C LEU A 85 4.85 -3.26 -11.08
N LEU A 86 4.09 -3.85 -10.16
CA LEU A 86 4.32 -5.20 -9.63
C LEU A 86 3.77 -6.32 -10.53
N MET A 87 3.32 -5.98 -11.75
CA MET A 87 2.82 -6.94 -12.74
C MET A 87 3.94 -7.87 -13.28
N GLU A 88 5.21 -7.49 -13.14
CA GLU A 88 6.34 -8.31 -13.65
C GLU A 88 6.72 -9.50 -12.73
N TRP A 89 6.19 -9.58 -11.51
CA TRP A 89 6.57 -10.61 -10.53
C TRP A 89 5.60 -11.80 -10.41
N TRP A 90 4.33 -11.65 -10.83
CA TRP A 90 3.34 -12.74 -10.77
C TRP A 90 3.22 -13.56 -12.07
N PHE A 91 3.56 -12.96 -13.22
CA PHE A 91 3.62 -13.64 -14.51
C PHE A 91 5.05 -13.68 -15.04
N GLN A 92 5.94 -14.41 -14.37
CA GLN A 92 7.12 -14.91 -15.07
C GLN A 92 6.69 -16.13 -15.88
N PRO A 93 6.63 -16.09 -17.23
CA PRO A 93 6.55 -17.32 -17.98
C PRO A 93 7.80 -18.13 -17.60
N THR A 94 7.59 -19.26 -16.94
CA THR A 94 8.63 -20.25 -16.76
C THR A 94 9.17 -20.56 -18.15
N LYS A 95 10.40 -20.14 -18.44
CA LYS A 95 11.14 -20.69 -19.57
C LYS A 95 11.39 -22.15 -19.21
N VAL A 96 10.47 -23.01 -19.64
CA VAL A 96 10.73 -24.44 -19.77
C VAL A 96 11.87 -24.55 -20.79
N THR A 97 13.03 -24.97 -20.30
CA THR A 97 14.15 -25.44 -21.12
C THR A 97 14.16 -26.96 -21.07
#